data_AF-A0A7Y7PNS5-F1
#
_entry.id   AF-A0A7Y7PNS5-F1
#
_cell.length_a   1.000
_cell.length_b   1.000
_cell.length_c   1.000
_cell.angle_alpha   90.00
_cell.angle_beta   90.00
_cell.angle_gamma   90.00
#
_symmetry.space_group_name_H-M   'P 1'
#
loop_
_entity.id
_entity.type
_entity.pdbx_description
1 polymer ?
#
loop_
_entity_poly.entity_id
_entity_poly.type
_entity_poly.pdbx_seq_one_letter_code
_entity_poly.pdbx_strand_id
1 'polypeptide(L)'
;MPLSLTYVTDEAGQRQAVQIPYDQWLVLQKELQGYLQEETLRQSLNESFRDIAAMEAGRKPKVTLDEFLAEVETELEAENQTEEVSSFERER
;
A
#
# COMPACT_ATOMS: atom_id res chain seq x y z
N MET A 1 8.60 -0.95 -19.55
CA MET A 1 9.46 -0.05 -20.35
C MET A 1 10.93 -0.40 -20.16
N PRO A 2 11.81 -0.21 -21.16
CA PRO A 2 13.26 -0.21 -20.91
C PRO A 2 13.65 1.08 -20.15
N LEU A 3 14.18 0.95 -18.93
CA LEU A 3 14.65 2.08 -18.13
C LEU A 3 16.06 2.50 -18.57
N SER A 4 16.24 3.79 -18.85
CA SER A 4 17.55 4.38 -19.10
C SER A 4 18.19 4.73 -17.76
N LEU A 5 18.99 3.81 -17.22
CA LEU A 5 19.64 3.96 -15.93
C LEU A 5 21.08 4.45 -16.13
N THR A 6 21.41 5.58 -15.51
CA THR A 6 22.80 6.06 -15.41
C THR A 6 23.23 5.95 -13.95
N TYR A 7 24.45 5.48 -13.70
CA TYR A 7 24.99 5.40 -12.35
C TYR A 7 25.87 6.61 -12.08
N VAL A 8 25.65 7.27 -10.94
CA VAL A 8 26.56 8.27 -10.42
C VAL A 8 27.57 7.54 -9.54
N THR A 9 28.85 7.62 -9.91
CA THR A 9 29.96 7.02 -9.17
C THR A 9 30.79 8.07 -8.47
N ASP A 10 31.41 7.72 -7.35
CA ASP A 10 32.38 8.57 -6.68
C ASP A 10 33.78 8.50 -7.29
N GLU A 11 34.71 9.26 -6.71
CA GLU A 11 36.11 9.32 -7.14
C GLU A 11 36.84 7.97 -7.04
N ALA A 12 36.34 7.04 -6.22
CA ALA A 12 36.84 5.67 -6.10
C ALA A 12 36.13 4.70 -7.06
N GLY A 13 35.20 5.19 -7.90
CA GLY A 13 34.42 4.39 -8.84
C GLY A 13 33.28 3.59 -8.21
N GLN A 14 32.96 3.82 -6.93
CA GLN A 14 31.83 3.17 -6.28
C GLN A 14 30.53 3.87 -6.64
N ARG A 15 29.48 3.09 -6.93
CA ARG A 15 28.16 3.61 -7.31
C ARG A 15 27.47 4.19 -6.08
N GLN A 16 27.17 5.48 -6.12
CA GLN A 16 26.49 6.18 -5.02
C GLN A 16 25.00 6.43 -5.30
N ALA A 17 24.63 6.66 -6.57
CA ALA A 17 23.25 6.92 -6.93
C ALA A 17 22.88 6.39 -8.31
N VAL A 18 21.59 6.29 -8.55
CA VAL A 18 20.99 5.97 -9.84
C VAL A 18 20.27 7.20 -10.34
N GLN A 19 20.64 7.66 -11.52
CA GLN A 19 19.97 8.73 -12.22
C GLN A 19 18.96 8.12 -13.21
N ILE A 20 17.73 8.59 -13.11
CA ILE A 20 16.60 8.18 -13.94
C ILE A 20 16.03 9.44 -14.59
N PRO A 21 15.73 9.43 -15.91
CA PRO A 21 14.98 10.51 -16.54
C PRO A 21 13.65 10.76 -15.83
N TYR A 22 13.29 12.03 -15.65
CA TYR A 22 12.14 12.42 -14.85
C TYR A 22 10.80 11.89 -15.39
N ASP A 23 10.66 11.86 -16.72
CA ASP A 23 9.52 11.28 -17.42
C ASP A 23 9.37 9.77 -17.13
N GLN A 24 10.49 9.04 -17.14
CA GLN A 24 10.49 7.61 -16.79
C GLN A 24 10.21 7.38 -15.30
N TRP A 25 10.70 8.25 -14.43
CA TRP A 25 10.42 8.20 -13.00
C TRP A 25 8.93 8.39 -12.70
N LEU A 26 8.27 9.35 -13.35
CA LEU A 26 6.84 9.57 -13.23
C LEU A 26 6.01 8.35 -13.63
N VAL A 27 6.37 7.70 -14.75
CA VAL A 27 5.69 6.48 -15.19
C VAL A 27 5.89 5.37 -14.16
N LEU A 28 7.11 5.18 -13.66
CA LEU A 28 7.42 4.17 -12.65
C LEU A 28 6.63 4.41 -11.35
N GLN A 29 6.52 5.65 -10.89
CA GLN A 29 5.72 5.98 -9.71
C GLN A 29 4.25 5.63 -9.90
N LYS A 30 3.69 5.93 -11.07
CA LYS A 30 2.29 5.61 -11.37
C LYS A 30 2.05 4.10 -11.44
N GLU A 31 2.94 3.36 -12.09
CA GLU A 31 2.86 1.90 -12.15
C GLU A 31 3.00 1.27 -10.76
N LEU A 32 3.95 1.76 -9.95
CA LEU A 32 4.14 1.31 -8.58
C LEU A 32 2.91 1.58 -7.72
N GLN A 33 2.30 2.76 -7.84
CA GLN A 33 1.08 3.08 -7.12
C GLN A 33 -0.07 2.13 -7.50
N GLY A 34 -0.25 1.85 -8.80
CA GLY A 34 -1.24 0.88 -9.25
C GLY A 34 -0.99 -0.53 -8.70
N TYR A 35 0.27 -0.97 -8.71
CA TYR A 35 0.65 -2.26 -8.13
C TYR A 35 0.35 -2.32 -6.62
N LEU A 36 0.71 -1.28 -5.87
CA LEU A 36 0.44 -1.24 -4.43
C LEU A 36 -1.06 -1.27 -4.12
N GLN A 37 -1.87 -0.54 -4.88
CA GLN A 37 -3.33 -0.58 -4.74
C GLN A 37 -3.90 -1.97 -5.02
N GLU A 38 -3.44 -2.63 -6.09
CA GLU A 38 -3.86 -3.99 -6.43
C GLU A 38 -3.43 -4.99 -5.34
N GLU A 39 -2.21 -4.86 -4.83
CA GLU A 39 -1.68 -5.70 -3.75
C GLU A 39 -2.51 -5.55 -2.47
N THR A 40 -2.80 -4.32 -2.05
CA THR A 40 -3.64 -4.04 -0.87
C THR A 40 -5.03 -4.65 -1.04
N LEU A 41 -5.67 -4.46 -2.19
CA LEU A 41 -6.97 -5.05 -2.47
C LEU A 41 -6.92 -6.57 -2.41
N ARG A 42 -5.88 -7.19 -3.00
CA ARG A 42 -5.69 -8.64 -2.98
C ARG A 42 -5.51 -9.18 -1.55
N GLN A 43 -4.77 -8.46 -0.71
CA GLN A 43 -4.58 -8.83 0.69
C GLN A 43 -5.90 -8.74 1.47
N SER A 44 -6.62 -7.62 1.35
CA SER A 44 -7.93 -7.42 1.97
C SER A 44 -8.95 -8.50 1.56
N LEU A 45 -8.98 -8.87 0.27
CA LEU A 45 -9.83 -9.96 -0.21
C LEU A 45 -9.45 -11.31 0.39
N ASN A 46 -8.16 -11.63 0.46
CA ASN A 46 -7.70 -12.88 1.06
C ASN A 46 -8.05 -12.97 2.55
N GLU A 47 -7.92 -11.87 3.29
CA GLU A 47 -8.32 -11.79 4.69
C GLU A 47 -9.82 -11.97 4.85
N SER A 48 -10.61 -11.28 4.03
CA SER A 48 -12.07 -11.42 3.99
C SER A 48 -12.49 -12.88 3.74
N PHE A 49 -11.85 -13.57 2.79
CA PHE A 49 -12.14 -14.99 2.53
C PHE A 49 -11.76 -15.91 3.70
N ARG A 50 -10.65 -15.64 4.39
CA ARG A 50 -10.25 -16.40 5.59
C ARG A 50 -11.26 -16.21 6.71
N ASP A 51 -11.79 -15.01 6.86
CA ASP A 51 -12.79 -14.68 7.86
C ASP A 51 -14.12 -15.38 7.61
N ILE A 52 -14.58 -15.39 6.36
CA ILE A 52 -15.76 -16.17 5.96
C ILE A 52 -15.55 -17.66 6.28
N ALA A 53 -14.41 -18.23 5.92
CA ALA A 53 -14.11 -19.63 6.22
C ALA A 53 -14.08 -19.91 7.74
N ALA A 54 -13.58 -18.97 8.54
CA ALA A 54 -13.59 -19.08 10.00
C ALA A 54 -15.01 -18.99 10.58
N MET A 55 -15.87 -18.16 10.01
CA MET A 55 -17.29 -18.05 10.38
C MET A 55 -18.06 -19.33 10.04
N GLU A 56 -17.82 -19.91 8.85
CA GLU A 56 -18.40 -21.19 8.44
C GLU A 56 -17.96 -22.34 9.33
N ALA A 57 -16.69 -22.34 9.75
CA ALA A 57 -16.13 -23.32 10.69
C ALA A 57 -16.57 -23.09 12.15
N GLY A 58 -17.38 -22.06 12.44
CA GLY A 58 -17.84 -21.71 13.78
C GLY A 58 -16.76 -21.15 14.72
N ARG A 59 -15.61 -20.72 14.17
CA ARG A 59 -14.49 -20.12 14.93
C ARG A 59 -14.63 -18.61 15.10
N LYS A 60 -15.42 -17.96 14.25
CA LYS A 60 -15.85 -16.57 14.37
C LYS A 60 -17.38 -16.51 14.38
N PRO A 61 -18.00 -15.58 15.13
CA PRO A 61 -19.43 -15.38 15.07
C PRO A 61 -19.83 -14.90 13.66
N LYS A 62 -21.01 -15.33 13.19
CA LYS A 62 -21.59 -14.79 11.96
C LYS A 62 -22.03 -13.36 12.25
N VAL A 63 -21.57 -12.42 11.45
CA VAL A 63 -22.01 -11.03 11.48
C VAL A 63 -23.02 -10.78 10.37
N THR A 64 -23.98 -9.90 10.63
CA THR A 64 -24.90 -9.40 9.62
C THR A 64 -24.20 -8.40 8.69
N LEU A 65 -24.81 -8.13 7.54
CA LEU A 65 -24.28 -7.12 6.61
C LEU A 65 -24.15 -5.75 7.27
N ASP A 66 -25.13 -5.38 8.11
CA ASP A 66 -25.13 -4.07 8.79
C ASP A 66 -24.00 -3.96 9.82
N GLU A 67 -23.75 -5.03 10.59
CA GLU A 67 -22.63 -5.09 11.54
C GLU A 67 -21.28 -5.03 10.82
N PHE A 68 -21.15 -5.73 9.69
CA PHE A 68 -19.94 -5.71 8.86
C PHE A 68 -19.67 -4.31 8.28
N LEU A 69 -20.69 -3.66 7.72
CA LEU A 69 -20.54 -2.33 7.13
C LEU A 69 -20.16 -1.27 8.19
N ALA A 70 -20.72 -1.38 9.40
CA ALA A 70 -20.36 -0.50 10.51
C ALA A 70 -18.89 -0.69 10.96
N GLU A 71 -18.40 -1.93 11.03
CA GLU A 71 -17.01 -2.23 11.40
C GLU A 71 -16.03 -1.67 10.36
N VAL A 72 -16.31 -1.86 9.07
CA VAL A 72 -15.48 -1.34 7.96
C VAL A 72 -15.45 0.19 7.94
N GLU A 73 -16.58 0.86 8.17
CA GLU A 73 -16.64 2.33 8.24
C GLU A 73 -15.78 2.88 9.39
N THR A 74 -15.77 2.17 10.53
CA THR A 74 -14.98 2.55 11.71
C THR A 74 -13.47 2.34 11.50
N GLU A 75 -13.06 1.25 10.82
CA GLU A 75 -11.65 0.98 10.49
C GLU A 75 -11.09 2.00 9.47
N LEU A 76 -11.88 2.36 8.46
CA LEU A 76 -11.51 3.39 7.48
C LEU A 76 -11.31 4.77 8.12
N GLU A 77 -12.11 5.12 9.13
CA GLU A 77 -11.93 6.36 9.89
C GLU A 77 -10.65 6.35 10.75
N ALA A 78 -10.27 5.19 11.29
CA ALA A 78 -9.07 5.04 12.12
C ALA A 78 -7.77 5.09 11.29
N GLU A 79 -7.75 4.51 10.09
CA GLU A 79 -6.60 4.56 9.19
C GLU A 79 -6.34 5.99 8.68
N ASN A 80 -7.40 6.72 8.30
CA ASN A 80 -7.28 8.10 7.83
C ASN A 80 -6.74 9.06 8.92
N GLN A 81 -7.13 8.87 10.18
CA GLN A 81 -6.60 9.65 11.31
C GLN A 81 -5.11 9.38 11.57
N THR A 82 -4.62 8.17 11.26
CA THR A 82 -3.23 7.78 11.49
C THR A 82 -2.29 8.36 10.41
N GLU A 83 -2.77 8.47 9.17
CA GLU A 83 -2.03 9.10 8.08
C GLU A 83 -1.89 10.63 8.26
N GLU A 84 -2.94 11.32 8.73
CA GLU A 84 -2.89 12.77 8.98
C GLU A 84 -1.88 13.14 10.08
N VAL A 85 -1.80 12.35 11.16
CA VAL A 85 -0.83 12.57 12.24
C VAL A 85 0.61 12.37 11.76
N SER A 86 0.86 11.41 10.86
CA SER A 86 2.19 11.15 10.28
C SER A 86 2.65 12.24 9.31
N SER A 87 1.72 12.88 8.58
CA SER A 87 2.04 14.05 7.75
C SER A 87 2.40 15.29 8.57
N PHE A 88 1.74 15.49 9.71
CA PHE A 88 1.93 16.67 10.56
C PHE A 88 3.28 16.67 11.31
N GLU A 89 3.84 15.49 11.61
CA GLU A 89 5.15 15.38 12.27
C GLU A 89 6.35 15.56 11.32
N ARG A 90 6.16 15.47 10.00
CA ARG A 90 7.24 15.70 9.00
C ARG A 90 7.47 17.18 8.65
N GLU A 91 6.55 18.06 9.02
CA GLU A 91 6.62 19.51 8.73
C GLU A 91 7.11 20.36 9.92
N ARG A 92 7.67 19.73 10.98
CA ARG A 92 8.25 20.41 12.14
C ARG A 92 9.77 20.31 12.23
#